data_AF-A0A1Q3HBT6-F1
#
_entry.id   AF-A0A1Q3HBT6-F1
#
_cell.length_a   1.000
_cell.length_b   1.000
_cell.length_c   1.000
_cell.angle_alpha   90.00
_cell.angle_beta   90.00
_cell.angle_gamma   90.00
#
_symmetry.space_group_name_H-M   'P 1'
#
loop_
_entity.id
_entity.type
_entity.pdbx_description
1 polymer ?
#
loop_
_entity_poly.entity_id
_entity_poly.type
_entity_poly.pdbx_seq_one_letter_code
_entity_poly.pdbx_strand_id
1 'polypeptide(L)'
;MKPFLSLIGALFLLISIPLSNSHATPSARLEEANAKLRYEMTEAMLEGAAKHGIQIFSDGIVFASRDDGMVANTGVAEFENITYDHLARGAVVGFTYYSGFNIEPGFYRTYVVLPKGAKTGTAYLLNAEGKAVQTATVTPTAELSAARKFTGSIGWRHVTVDYHGKHVSIEVTVRW
;
A
#
# COMPACT_ATOMS: atom_id res chain seq x y z
N MET A 1 -35.00 -65.30 -25.69
CA MET A 1 -34.92 -65.68 -24.26
C MET A 1 -33.68 -66.51 -24.01
N LYS A 2 -32.66 -65.88 -23.41
CA LYS A 2 -31.61 -66.43 -22.53
C LYS A 2 -30.99 -65.19 -21.84
N PRO A 3 -30.93 -65.14 -20.50
CA PRO A 3 -30.47 -63.97 -19.74
C PRO A 3 -28.95 -64.05 -19.52
N PHE A 4 -28.27 -62.95 -19.17
CA PHE A 4 -27.21 -62.95 -18.14
C PHE A 4 -26.75 -61.51 -17.81
N LEU A 5 -26.99 -61.14 -16.55
CA LEU A 5 -26.22 -60.28 -15.63
C LEU A 5 -25.13 -59.35 -16.22
N SER A 6 -25.24 -58.04 -16.00
CA SER A 6 -24.64 -57.30 -14.87
C SER A 6 -23.11 -57.22 -14.92
N LEU A 7 -22.58 -56.03 -15.18
CA LEU A 7 -21.62 -55.43 -14.24
C LEU A 7 -21.47 -53.92 -14.45
N ILE A 8 -21.76 -53.21 -13.36
CA ILE A 8 -21.38 -51.81 -13.11
C ILE A 8 -19.85 -51.72 -13.16
N GLY A 9 -19.34 -50.82 -13.97
CA GLY A 9 -17.92 -50.43 -13.99
C GLY A 9 -17.82 -48.92 -14.00
N ALA A 10 -18.18 -48.28 -12.89
CA ALA A 10 -17.87 -46.87 -12.65
C ALA A 10 -16.34 -46.75 -12.56
N LEU A 11 -15.73 -46.25 -13.63
CA LEU A 11 -14.32 -45.90 -13.66
C LEU A 11 -14.12 -44.65 -12.79
N PHE A 12 -13.86 -44.86 -11.50
CA PHE A 12 -13.28 -43.84 -10.63
C PHE A 12 -11.84 -43.62 -11.06
N LEU A 13 -11.61 -42.60 -11.89
CA LEU A 13 -10.28 -42.05 -12.09
C LEU A 13 -9.91 -41.29 -10.81
N LEU A 14 -9.31 -42.00 -9.84
CA LEU A 14 -8.59 -41.40 -8.73
C LEU A 14 -7.39 -40.66 -9.32
N ILE A 15 -7.55 -39.36 -9.58
CA ILE A 15 -6.42 -38.46 -9.70
C ILE A 15 -5.83 -38.37 -8.30
N SER A 16 -4.78 -39.15 -8.06
CA SER A 16 -3.90 -38.98 -6.92
C SER A 16 -3.21 -37.62 -7.06
N ILE A 17 -3.80 -36.56 -6.52
CA ILE A 17 -3.05 -35.35 -6.22
C ILE A 17 -2.10 -35.75 -5.09
N PRO A 18 -0.77 -35.72 -5.26
CA PRO A 18 0.11 -35.86 -4.13
C PRO A 18 -0.16 -34.67 -3.20
N LEU A 19 -0.77 -34.96 -2.05
CA LEU A 19 -0.78 -34.10 -0.87
C LEU A 19 0.68 -33.96 -0.41
N SER A 20 1.42 -33.03 -1.01
CA SER A 20 2.72 -32.62 -0.48
C SER A 20 2.49 -31.68 0.70
N ASN A 21 2.08 -32.26 1.83
CA ASN A 21 2.06 -31.55 3.11
C ASN A 21 3.48 -31.51 3.68
N SER A 22 4.12 -30.36 3.47
CA SER A 22 4.77 -29.56 4.52
C SER A 22 5.84 -30.24 5.41
N HIS A 23 7.09 -30.14 4.98
CA HIS A 23 8.23 -29.97 5.92
C HIS A 23 8.87 -28.58 5.78
N ALA A 24 8.10 -27.56 5.41
CA ALA A 24 8.56 -26.19 5.55
C ALA A 24 8.78 -25.89 7.04
N THR A 25 9.99 -25.49 7.40
CA THR A 25 10.33 -24.98 8.74
C THR A 25 9.44 -23.77 9.05
N PRO A 26 9.20 -23.44 10.33
CA PRO A 26 8.43 -22.24 10.69
C PRO A 26 8.93 -20.96 10.00
N SER A 27 10.26 -20.84 9.77
CA SER A 27 10.86 -19.73 9.01
C SER A 27 10.40 -19.70 7.55
N ALA A 28 10.44 -20.84 6.86
CA ALA A 28 10.03 -20.91 5.45
C ALA A 28 8.55 -20.57 5.25
N ARG A 29 7.68 -20.99 6.18
CA ARG A 29 6.25 -20.63 6.14
C ARG A 29 6.02 -19.14 6.39
N LEU A 30 6.81 -18.53 7.27
CA LEU A 30 6.73 -17.10 7.55
C LEU A 30 7.20 -16.27 6.35
N GLU A 31 8.29 -16.69 5.71
CA GLU A 31 8.80 -16.06 4.48
C GLU A 31 7.79 -16.16 3.33
N GLU A 32 7.18 -17.32 3.13
CA GLU A 32 6.13 -17.53 2.14
C GLU A 32 4.89 -16.66 2.44
N ALA A 33 4.42 -16.63 3.69
CA ALA A 33 3.29 -15.79 4.09
C ALA A 33 3.58 -14.29 3.90
N ASN A 34 4.79 -13.83 4.24
CA ASN A 34 5.20 -12.45 4.02
C ASN A 34 5.33 -12.12 2.52
N ALA A 35 5.87 -13.03 1.71
CA ALA A 35 5.93 -12.85 0.26
C ALA A 35 4.54 -12.76 -0.37
N LYS A 36 3.62 -13.65 0.05
CA LYS A 36 2.22 -13.64 -0.38
C LYS A 36 1.52 -12.35 0.01
N LEU A 37 1.65 -11.90 1.26
CA LEU A 37 1.08 -10.63 1.73
C LEU A 37 1.60 -9.44 0.91
N ARG A 38 2.90 -9.40 0.64
CA ARG A 38 3.52 -8.34 -0.19
C ARG A 38 2.96 -8.33 -1.61
N TYR A 39 2.81 -9.50 -2.20
CA TYR A 39 2.22 -9.64 -3.52
C TYR A 39 0.76 -9.17 -3.55
N GLU A 40 -0.08 -9.68 -2.65
CA GLU A 40 -1.49 -9.30 -2.57
C GLU A 40 -1.68 -7.80 -2.29
N MET A 41 -0.87 -7.22 -1.40
CA MET A 41 -0.91 -5.78 -1.13
C MET A 41 -0.47 -4.96 -2.35
N THR A 42 0.52 -5.45 -3.11
CA THR A 42 0.97 -4.79 -4.34
C THR A 42 -0.12 -4.76 -5.40
N GLU A 43 -0.78 -5.90 -5.63
CA GLU A 43 -1.91 -5.99 -6.56
C GLU A 43 -3.07 -5.08 -6.12
N ALA A 44 -3.41 -5.09 -4.83
CA ALA A 44 -4.47 -4.25 -4.29
C ALA A 44 -4.16 -2.74 -4.42
N MET A 45 -2.91 -2.34 -4.15
CA MET A 45 -2.45 -0.95 -4.32
C MET A 45 -2.49 -0.53 -5.79
N LEU A 46 -2.12 -1.40 -6.73
CA LEU A 46 -2.19 -1.13 -8.16
C LEU A 46 -3.63 -0.98 -8.65
N GLU A 47 -4.52 -1.90 -8.24
CA GLU A 47 -5.95 -1.82 -8.56
C GLU A 47 -6.58 -0.55 -7.96
N GLY A 48 -6.25 -0.22 -6.71
CA GLY A 48 -6.67 1.00 -6.05
C GLY A 48 -6.20 2.25 -6.81
N ALA A 49 -4.92 2.31 -7.18
CA ALA A 49 -4.36 3.44 -7.92
C ALA A 49 -5.07 3.63 -9.27
N ALA A 50 -5.34 2.55 -9.99
CA ALA A 50 -6.08 2.57 -11.25
C ALA A 50 -7.50 3.14 -11.07
N LYS A 51 -8.23 2.75 -10.01
CA LYS A 51 -9.56 3.32 -9.68
C LYS A 51 -9.50 4.81 -9.38
N HIS A 52 -8.39 5.30 -8.84
CA HIS A 52 -8.15 6.72 -8.59
C HIS A 52 -7.59 7.47 -9.80
N GLY A 53 -7.36 6.79 -10.93
CA GLY A 53 -6.82 7.37 -12.15
C GLY A 53 -5.36 7.83 -12.02
N ILE A 54 -4.56 7.19 -11.17
CA ILE A 54 -3.15 7.53 -10.96
C ILE A 54 -2.24 6.32 -11.19
N GLN A 55 -0.96 6.59 -11.45
CA GLN A 55 0.09 5.57 -11.49
C GLN A 55 0.96 5.68 -10.23
N ILE A 56 1.42 4.54 -9.73
CA ILE A 56 2.22 4.43 -8.51
C ILE A 56 3.47 3.60 -8.75
N PHE A 57 4.46 3.71 -7.86
CA PHE A 57 5.59 2.79 -7.84
C PHE A 57 5.20 1.46 -7.19
N SER A 58 5.24 0.36 -7.95
CA SER A 58 4.95 -0.98 -7.46
C SER A 58 6.11 -1.61 -6.68
N ASP A 59 7.35 -1.19 -6.95
CA ASP A 59 8.56 -1.69 -6.30
C ASP A 59 8.91 -0.95 -4.99
N GLY A 60 8.20 0.14 -4.69
CA GLY A 60 8.41 1.01 -3.54
C GLY A 60 7.35 0.89 -2.45
N ILE A 61 6.48 -0.12 -2.49
CA ILE A 61 5.40 -0.26 -1.50
C ILE A 61 5.98 -0.69 -0.16
N VAL A 62 5.77 0.16 0.84
CA VAL A 62 6.12 -0.12 2.23
C VAL A 62 4.87 -0.20 3.06
N PHE A 63 4.91 -1.00 4.11
CA PHE A 63 3.79 -1.16 5.02
C PHE A 63 4.26 -1.23 6.47
N ALA A 64 3.41 -0.75 7.35
CA ALA A 64 3.55 -0.89 8.78
C ALA A 64 2.21 -1.35 9.35
N SER A 65 2.25 -2.16 10.39
CA SER A 65 1.05 -2.68 11.06
C SER A 65 1.20 -2.65 12.58
N ARG A 66 0.06 -2.54 13.27
CA ARG A 66 -0.13 -2.73 14.70
C ARG A 66 -1.43 -3.51 14.92
N ASP A 67 -1.70 -3.88 16.16
CA ASP A 67 -2.92 -4.61 16.52
C ASP A 67 -4.22 -3.84 16.16
N ASP A 68 -4.15 -2.51 16.10
CA ASP A 68 -5.29 -1.61 15.85
C ASP A 68 -5.36 -1.06 14.41
N GLY A 69 -4.45 -1.51 13.52
CA GLY A 69 -4.53 -1.14 12.10
C GLY A 69 -3.27 -1.39 11.27
N MET A 70 -3.36 -1.00 10.01
CA MET A 70 -2.28 -1.12 9.02
C MET A 70 -2.25 0.08 8.08
N VAL A 71 -1.05 0.46 7.66
CA VAL A 71 -0.81 1.41 6.58
C VAL A 71 0.07 0.74 5.52
N ALA A 72 -0.24 0.97 4.24
CA ALA A 72 0.64 0.66 3.14
C ALA A 72 0.76 1.88 2.22
N ASN A 73 1.96 2.36 1.94
CA ASN A 73 2.17 3.57 1.15
C ASN A 73 3.23 3.40 0.07
N THR A 74 3.11 4.24 -0.95
CA THR A 74 4.08 4.41 -2.03
C THR A 74 3.94 5.80 -2.64
N GLY A 75 4.93 6.24 -3.41
CA GLY A 75 4.85 7.46 -4.21
C GLY A 75 4.02 7.27 -5.48
N VAL A 76 3.47 8.38 -5.99
CA VAL A 76 2.96 8.43 -7.37
C VAL A 76 4.11 8.37 -8.37
N ALA A 77 3.88 7.87 -9.58
CA ALA A 77 4.94 7.65 -10.58
C ALA A 77 5.74 8.93 -10.93
N GLU A 78 5.09 10.10 -10.92
CA GLU A 78 5.76 11.39 -11.16
C GLU A 78 6.43 12.00 -9.92
N PHE A 79 6.43 11.34 -8.76
CA PHE A 79 6.95 11.90 -7.51
C PHE A 79 8.40 12.40 -7.63
N GLU A 80 9.24 11.70 -8.41
CA GLU A 80 10.64 12.09 -8.64
C GLU A 80 10.79 13.47 -9.32
N ASN A 81 9.75 13.96 -10.00
CA ASN A 81 9.72 15.27 -10.66
C ASN A 81 9.06 16.36 -9.80
N ILE A 82 8.51 16.01 -8.63
CA ILE A 82 7.88 16.97 -7.72
C ILE A 82 8.95 17.80 -7.03
N THR A 83 8.74 19.12 -7.02
CA THR A 83 9.64 20.11 -6.40
C THR A 83 8.87 20.86 -5.31
N TYR A 84 9.58 21.62 -4.48
CA TYR A 84 8.91 22.51 -3.52
C TYR A 84 7.99 23.56 -4.18
N ASP A 85 8.29 24.02 -5.41
CA ASP A 85 7.40 24.93 -6.12
C ASP A 85 6.11 24.22 -6.59
N HIS A 86 6.18 22.91 -6.90
CA HIS A 86 4.99 22.09 -7.12
C HIS A 86 4.17 21.95 -5.83
N LEU A 87 4.81 21.62 -4.70
CA LEU A 87 4.12 21.51 -3.41
C LEU A 87 3.47 22.83 -2.96
N ALA A 88 4.08 23.97 -3.27
CA ALA A 88 3.52 25.29 -2.94
C ALA A 88 2.20 25.58 -3.68
N ARG A 89 2.00 25.00 -4.87
CA ARG A 89 0.75 25.07 -5.64
C ARG A 89 -0.21 23.93 -5.33
N GLY A 90 0.27 22.93 -4.59
CA GLY A 90 -0.44 21.69 -4.33
C GLY A 90 -0.08 20.60 -5.34
N ALA A 91 0.26 19.41 -4.85
CA ALA A 91 0.57 18.25 -5.67
C ALA A 91 0.18 16.94 -4.98
N VAL A 92 -0.18 15.92 -5.75
CA VAL A 92 -0.33 14.56 -5.23
C VAL A 92 1.06 13.94 -5.13
N VAL A 93 1.46 13.51 -3.94
CA VAL A 93 2.83 12.99 -3.70
C VAL A 93 2.86 11.48 -3.53
N GLY A 94 1.73 10.90 -3.14
CA GLY A 94 1.68 9.50 -2.74
C GLY A 94 0.29 8.91 -2.80
N PHE A 95 0.26 7.61 -2.62
CA PHE A 95 -0.93 6.80 -2.55
C PHE A 95 -0.79 5.86 -1.36
N THR A 96 -1.80 5.86 -0.49
CA THR A 96 -1.75 5.16 0.79
C THR A 96 -3.04 4.43 1.05
N TYR A 97 -2.92 3.15 1.38
CA TYR A 97 -3.98 2.38 2.00
C TYR A 97 -3.93 2.56 3.52
N TYR A 98 -5.08 2.86 4.11
CA TYR A 98 -5.29 2.85 5.56
C TYR A 98 -6.34 1.81 5.93
N SER A 99 -6.12 1.14 7.06
CA SER A 99 -7.12 0.30 7.72
C SER A 99 -7.00 0.48 9.22
N GLY A 100 -8.07 0.95 9.88
CA GLY A 100 -8.08 1.27 11.31
C GLY A 100 -7.79 2.74 11.60
N PHE A 101 -7.29 3.05 12.80
CA PHE A 101 -6.73 4.38 13.13
C PHE A 101 -7.71 5.56 13.10
N ASN A 102 -9.01 5.34 13.28
CA ASN A 102 -10.04 6.38 13.15
C ASN A 102 -10.04 7.07 11.76
N ILE A 103 -9.48 6.40 10.76
CA ILE A 103 -9.56 6.74 9.35
C ILE A 103 -10.44 5.67 8.72
N GLU A 104 -11.36 6.07 7.85
CA GLU A 104 -12.15 5.09 7.10
C GLU A 104 -11.19 4.15 6.34
N PRO A 105 -11.40 2.83 6.36
CA PRO A 105 -10.54 1.93 5.60
C PRO A 105 -10.67 2.21 4.10
N GLY A 106 -9.54 2.34 3.41
CA GLY A 106 -9.56 2.63 1.99
C GLY A 106 -8.23 3.12 1.44
N PHE A 107 -8.26 3.41 0.14
CA PHE A 107 -7.12 3.98 -0.57
C PHE A 107 -7.30 5.48 -0.74
N TYR A 108 -6.19 6.20 -0.58
CA TYR A 108 -6.20 7.65 -0.59
C TYR A 108 -5.02 8.21 -1.38
N ARG A 109 -5.31 9.22 -2.21
CA ARG A 109 -4.27 10.09 -2.77
C ARG A 109 -3.85 11.09 -1.70
N THR A 110 -2.56 11.21 -1.44
CA THR A 110 -2.02 12.22 -0.53
C THR A 110 -1.74 13.49 -1.31
N TYR A 111 -2.64 14.47 -1.22
CA TYR A 111 -2.46 15.80 -1.83
C TYR A 111 -1.84 16.75 -0.82
N VAL A 112 -0.69 17.33 -1.15
CA VAL A 112 0.12 18.15 -0.25
C VAL A 112 0.14 19.59 -0.73
N VAL A 113 -0.12 20.52 0.19
CA VAL A 113 0.11 21.96 0.03
C VAL A 113 1.15 22.40 1.06
N LEU A 114 2.35 22.77 0.60
CA LEU A 114 3.45 23.25 1.43
C LEU A 114 4.00 24.56 0.86
N PRO A 115 3.59 25.72 1.39
CA PRO A 115 4.06 27.02 0.91
C PRO A 115 5.59 27.15 0.96
N LYS A 116 6.15 27.88 0.00
CA LYS A 116 7.61 28.06 -0.10
C LYS A 116 8.18 28.69 1.18
N GLY A 117 9.16 28.03 1.78
CA GLY A 117 9.80 28.48 3.03
C GLY A 117 9.00 28.20 4.30
N ALA A 118 7.83 27.57 4.21
CA ALA A 118 7.06 27.18 5.39
C ALA A 118 7.71 25.99 6.11
N LYS A 119 7.64 26.02 7.44
CA LYS A 119 8.10 24.91 8.30
C LYS A 119 7.11 23.75 8.34
N THR A 120 5.86 24.00 8.01
CA THR A 120 4.79 23.01 7.97
C THR A 120 3.82 23.32 6.83
N GLY A 121 3.13 22.29 6.37
CA GLY A 121 2.07 22.36 5.37
C GLY A 121 0.90 21.47 5.75
N THR A 122 -0.03 21.31 4.81
CA THR A 122 -1.22 20.47 4.99
C THR A 122 -1.27 19.41 3.91
N ALA A 123 -1.53 18.17 4.33
CA ALA A 123 -1.87 17.08 3.47
C ALA A 123 -3.38 16.80 3.59
N TYR A 124 -3.97 16.42 2.47
CA TYR A 124 -5.36 16.00 2.36
C TYR A 124 -5.37 14.57 1.83
N LEU A 125 -6.01 13.67 2.57
CA LEU A 125 -6.26 12.31 2.10
C LEU A 125 -7.53 12.35 1.24
N LEU A 126 -7.34 12.24 -0.07
CA LEU A 126 -8.43 12.30 -1.05
C LEU A 126 -8.88 10.88 -1.39
N ASN A 127 -10.16 10.61 -1.23
CA ASN A 127 -10.77 9.35 -1.65
C ASN A 127 -10.87 9.25 -3.20
N ALA A 128 -11.52 8.18 -3.69
CA ALA A 128 -11.66 7.92 -5.13
C ALA A 128 -12.43 9.04 -5.85
N GLU A 129 -13.41 9.65 -5.19
CA GLU A 129 -14.18 10.79 -5.71
C GLU A 129 -13.41 12.12 -5.66
N GLY A 130 -12.20 12.13 -5.09
CA GLY A 130 -11.40 13.35 -4.92
C GLY A 130 -11.83 14.23 -3.74
N LYS A 131 -12.71 13.73 -2.87
CA LYS A 131 -13.11 14.39 -1.64
C LYS A 131 -12.03 14.20 -0.57
N ALA A 132 -11.62 15.30 0.07
CA ALA A 132 -10.78 15.23 1.26
C ALA A 132 -11.59 14.67 2.44
N VAL A 133 -11.17 13.52 2.96
CA VAL A 133 -11.83 12.87 4.12
C VAL A 133 -11.04 13.04 5.43
N GLN A 134 -9.74 13.33 5.32
CA GLN A 134 -8.86 13.52 6.46
C GLN A 134 -7.77 14.53 6.11
N THR A 135 -7.36 15.32 7.10
CA THR A 135 -6.20 16.22 7.01
C THR A 135 -5.03 15.69 7.82
N ALA A 136 -3.81 15.98 7.37
CA ALA A 136 -2.57 15.62 8.03
C ALA A 136 -1.58 16.78 8.01
N THR A 137 -0.64 16.77 8.95
CA THR A 137 0.47 17.71 8.99
C THR A 137 1.56 17.26 8.03
N VAL A 138 2.11 18.19 7.25
CA VAL A 138 3.28 17.94 6.41
C VAL A 138 4.47 18.70 6.96
N THR A 139 5.62 18.04 7.07
CA THR A 139 6.87 18.67 7.50
C THR A 139 7.95 18.38 6.45
N PRO A 140 8.64 19.40 5.90
CA PRO A 140 9.82 19.18 5.07
C PRO A 140 10.94 18.56 5.91
N THR A 141 11.65 17.59 5.36
CA THR A 141 12.80 16.96 6.02
C THR A 141 14.09 17.27 5.26
N ALA A 142 15.23 17.17 5.94
CA ALA A 142 16.54 17.45 5.34
C ALA A 142 17.08 16.30 4.48
N GLU A 143 16.50 15.09 4.61
CA GLU A 143 16.98 13.88 3.96
C GLU A 143 16.41 13.77 2.54
N LEU A 144 17.01 14.50 1.60
CA LEU A 144 16.83 14.23 0.16
C LEU A 144 17.50 12.89 -0.18
N SER A 145 16.95 12.20 -1.16
CA SER A 145 17.50 10.91 -1.60
C SER A 145 17.63 10.86 -3.12
N ALA A 146 18.82 10.48 -3.59
CA ALA A 146 19.10 10.31 -5.03
C ALA A 146 18.30 9.13 -5.61
N ALA A 147 18.03 8.11 -4.79
CA ALA A 147 17.07 7.05 -5.07
C ALA A 147 15.77 7.33 -4.30
N ARG A 148 14.60 7.16 -4.91
CA ARG A 148 13.33 7.28 -4.17
C ARG A 148 13.33 6.37 -2.93
N LYS A 149 12.86 6.89 -1.81
CA LYS A 149 12.70 6.13 -0.56
C LYS A 149 11.37 6.50 0.07
N PHE A 150 10.60 5.48 0.41
CA PHE A 150 9.32 5.61 1.10
C PHE A 150 9.42 4.88 2.42
N THR A 151 8.90 5.48 3.49
CA THR A 151 8.81 4.84 4.79
C THR A 151 7.42 5.05 5.39
N GLY A 152 7.04 4.16 6.29
CA GLY A 152 5.81 4.22 7.05
C GLY A 152 6.06 3.79 8.48
N SER A 153 5.51 4.52 9.44
CA SER A 153 5.57 4.19 10.86
C SER A 153 4.23 4.45 11.53
N ILE A 154 3.94 3.65 12.56
CA ILE A 154 2.72 3.80 13.35
C ILE A 154 3.12 3.92 14.81
N GLY A 155 2.78 5.04 15.42
CA GLY A 155 2.94 5.27 16.85
C GLY A 155 1.59 5.33 17.56
N TRP A 156 1.64 5.64 18.86
CA TRP A 156 0.41 5.87 19.61
C TRP A 156 -0.33 7.08 19.02
N ARG A 157 -1.54 6.85 18.50
CA ARG A 157 -2.44 7.89 17.98
C ARG A 157 -1.90 8.67 16.77
N HIS A 158 -0.98 8.06 16.01
CA HIS A 158 -0.52 8.64 14.75
C HIS A 158 0.01 7.60 13.77
N VAL A 159 -0.14 7.90 12.48
CA VAL A 159 0.56 7.25 11.37
C VAL A 159 1.39 8.31 10.67
N THR A 160 2.63 7.98 10.38
CA THR A 160 3.54 8.82 9.62
C THR A 160 4.00 8.07 8.37
N VAL A 161 3.92 8.73 7.23
CA VAL A 161 4.48 8.23 5.96
C VAL A 161 5.43 9.28 5.39
N ASP A 162 6.61 8.84 4.97
CA ASP A 162 7.64 9.72 4.43
C ASP A 162 7.85 9.47 2.95
N TYR A 163 8.12 10.55 2.23
CA TYR A 163 8.41 10.56 0.80
C TYR A 163 9.72 11.30 0.56
N HIS A 164 10.78 10.54 0.26
CA HIS A 164 12.11 11.07 -0.01
C HIS A 164 12.40 10.95 -1.51
N GLY A 165 12.59 12.10 -2.16
CA GLY A 165 12.95 12.19 -3.56
C GLY A 165 14.17 13.09 -3.78
N LYS A 166 14.54 13.25 -5.05
CA LYS A 166 15.69 14.06 -5.48
C LYS A 166 15.52 15.55 -5.17
N HIS A 167 14.29 16.05 -5.31
CA HIS A 167 13.99 17.49 -5.24
C HIS A 167 13.21 17.88 -3.99
N VAL A 168 12.61 16.91 -3.30
CA VAL A 168 11.75 17.15 -2.16
C VAL A 168 11.83 15.97 -1.20
N SER A 169 11.73 16.27 0.09
CA SER A 169 11.59 15.26 1.12
C SER A 169 10.61 15.76 2.17
N ILE A 170 9.56 14.98 2.42
CA ILE A 170 8.47 15.38 3.31
C ILE A 170 7.99 14.20 4.15
N GLU A 171 7.65 14.52 5.38
CA GLU A 171 6.92 13.66 6.30
C GLU A 171 5.44 14.06 6.29
N VAL A 172 4.54 13.09 6.17
CA VAL A 172 3.09 13.30 6.30
C VAL A 172 2.57 12.52 7.52
N THR A 173 2.08 13.25 8.51
CA THR A 173 1.66 12.68 9.80
C THR A 173 0.17 12.90 10.03
N VAL A 174 -0.60 11.81 10.05
CA VAL A 174 -2.01 11.77 10.44
C VAL A 174 -2.09 11.48 11.94
N ARG A 175 -2.88 12.26 12.69
CA ARG A 175 -3.12 12.08 14.12
C ARG A 175 -4.61 11.92 14.40
N TRP A 176 -4.97 11.11 15.40
CA TRP A 176 -6.36 10.92 15.85
C TRP A 176 -6.45 10.83 17.37
#